data_AF-A0A7Y7NMK1-F1
#
_entry.id   AF-A0A7Y7NMK1-F1
#
_cell.length_a   1.000
_cell.length_b   1.000
_cell.length_c   1.000
_cell.angle_alpha   90.00
_cell.angle_beta   90.00
_cell.angle_gamma   90.00
#
_symmetry.space_group_name_H-M   'P 1'
#
loop_
_entity.id
_entity.type
_entity.pdbx_description
1 polymer ?
#
loop_
_entity_poly.entity_id
_entity_poly.type
_entity_poly.pdbx_seq_one_letter_code
_entity_poly.pdbx_strand_id
1 'polypeptide(L)'
;MNKSHRKTLADVFSQPVPCTLEWRRIESLFVSMGAETIEGAGSRVRFALNGVIATFHRPHPAKEAKPYQVRDARTFLENAGVKP
;
A
#
# COMPACT_ATOMS: atom_id res chain seq x y z
N MET A 1 12.65 7.61 2.48
CA MET A 1 11.40 8.16 1.89
C MET A 1 11.63 9.50 1.21
N ASN A 2 11.02 9.74 0.03
CA ASN A 2 11.03 11.05 -0.64
C ASN A 2 9.70 11.81 -0.43
N LYS A 3 9.56 13.02 -1.02
CA LYS A 3 8.33 13.84 -0.91
C LYS A 3 7.09 13.10 -1.42
N SER A 4 7.20 12.33 -2.50
CA SER A 4 6.10 11.56 -3.09
C SER A 4 5.62 10.45 -2.16
N HIS A 5 6.54 9.74 -1.48
CA HIS A 5 6.18 8.69 -0.51
C HIS A 5 5.50 9.26 0.72
N ARG A 6 5.98 10.40 1.24
CA ARG A 6 5.29 11.11 2.35
C ARG A 6 3.88 11.52 1.97
N LYS A 7 3.68 12.02 0.75
CA LYS A 7 2.34 12.34 0.24
C LYS A 7 1.46 11.09 0.15
N THR A 8 1.98 9.99 -0.41
CA THR A 8 1.23 8.73 -0.48
C THR A 8 0.86 8.21 0.92
N LEU A 9 1.76 8.32 1.90
CA LEU A 9 1.48 7.94 3.28
C LEU A 9 0.30 8.76 3.83
N ALA A 10 0.35 10.09 3.69
CA ALA A 10 -0.75 10.96 4.09
C ALA A 10 -2.06 10.62 3.36
N ASP A 11 -2.00 10.37 2.05
CA ASP A 11 -3.16 9.95 1.23
C ASP A 11 -3.78 8.64 1.79
N VAL A 12 -2.97 7.64 2.15
CA VAL A 12 -3.45 6.36 2.74
C VAL A 12 -4.14 6.55 4.09
N PHE A 13 -3.64 7.47 4.92
CA PHE A 13 -4.22 7.76 6.25
C PHE A 13 -5.38 8.77 6.23
N SER A 14 -5.66 9.41 5.09
CA SER A 14 -6.72 10.41 4.97
C SER A 14 -8.14 9.84 5.09
N GLN A 15 -9.09 10.69 5.50
CA GLN A 15 -10.51 10.36 5.58
C GLN A 15 -11.33 11.47 4.89
N PRO A 16 -12.13 11.18 3.85
CA PRO A 16 -12.32 9.86 3.22
C PRO A 16 -11.09 9.38 2.45
N VAL A 17 -10.96 8.06 2.26
CA VAL A 17 -9.89 7.49 1.43
C VAL A 17 -10.02 7.96 -0.03
N PRO A 18 -8.92 8.33 -0.70
CA PRO A 18 -8.95 8.80 -2.08
C PRO A 18 -9.28 7.67 -3.05
N CYS A 19 -10.18 7.94 -4.01
CA CYS A 19 -10.53 7.01 -5.09
C CYS A 19 -9.55 7.09 -6.29
N THR A 20 -8.59 8.00 -6.27
CA THR A 20 -7.65 8.28 -7.38
C THR A 20 -6.22 7.85 -7.07
N LEU A 21 -5.96 7.21 -5.93
CA LEU A 21 -4.63 6.80 -5.54
C LEU A 21 -4.18 5.59 -6.36
N GLU A 22 -3.20 5.78 -7.24
CA GLU A 22 -2.61 4.71 -8.03
C GLU A 22 -1.97 3.63 -7.14
N TRP A 23 -2.25 2.36 -7.42
CA TRP A 23 -1.71 1.22 -6.68
C TRP A 23 -0.18 1.21 -6.64
N ARG A 24 0.48 1.53 -7.77
CA ARG A 24 1.94 1.60 -7.85
C ARG A 24 2.54 2.58 -6.83
N ARG A 25 1.83 3.65 -6.45
CA ARG A 25 2.29 4.58 -5.41
C ARG A 25 2.30 3.91 -4.03
N ILE A 26 1.31 3.07 -3.75
CA ILE A 26 1.23 2.29 -2.50
C ILE A 26 2.35 1.23 -2.46
N GLU A 27 2.55 0.46 -3.52
CA GLU A 27 3.66 -0.51 -3.59
C GLU A 27 5.03 0.18 -3.41
N SER A 28 5.26 1.29 -4.11
CA SER A 28 6.50 2.07 -4.00
C SER A 28 6.70 2.63 -2.58
N LEU A 29 5.61 3.00 -1.90
CA LEU A 29 5.67 3.42 -0.50
C LEU A 29 6.18 2.28 0.37
N PHE A 30 5.58 1.09 0.28
CA PHE A 30 5.96 -0.09 1.06
C PHE A 30 7.42 -0.47 0.83
N VAL A 31 7.85 -0.59 -0.43
CA VAL A 31 9.26 -0.89 -0.78
C VAL A 31 10.20 0.16 -0.20
N SER A 32 9.81 1.45 -0.22
CA SER A 32 10.65 2.52 0.35
C SER A 32 10.76 2.52 1.87
N MET A 33 9.89 1.77 2.55
CA MET A 33 9.93 1.51 4.00
C MET A 33 10.66 0.20 4.32
N GLY A 34 11.21 -0.47 3.32
CA GLY A 34 11.93 -1.74 3.49
C GLY A 34 11.03 -2.96 3.45
N ALA A 35 9.80 -2.86 2.93
CA ALA A 35 8.95 -4.02 2.77
C ALA A 35 9.51 -4.97 1.70
N GLU A 36 9.57 -6.26 2.01
CA GLU A 36 9.86 -7.30 1.03
C GLU A 36 8.63 -7.58 0.18
N THR A 37 8.80 -7.64 -1.14
CA THR A 37 7.73 -7.94 -2.10
C THR A 37 7.82 -9.41 -2.50
N ILE A 38 6.73 -10.16 -2.34
CA ILE A 38 6.64 -11.57 -2.70
C ILE A 38 5.57 -11.73 -3.77
N GLU A 39 5.98 -12.07 -4.99
CA GLU A 39 5.08 -12.30 -6.11
C GLU A 39 4.20 -13.55 -5.87
N GLY A 40 2.91 -13.43 -6.19
CA GLY A 40 1.95 -14.53 -6.20
C GLY A 40 1.54 -14.91 -7.61
N ALA A 41 0.56 -15.81 -7.73
CA ALA A 41 -0.04 -16.13 -9.02
C ALA A 41 -0.91 -14.97 -9.51
N GLY A 42 -0.78 -14.62 -10.80
CA GLY A 42 -1.57 -13.56 -11.43
C GLY A 42 -1.29 -12.18 -10.82
N SER A 43 -2.35 -11.45 -10.46
CA SER A 43 -2.23 -10.12 -9.85
C SER A 43 -1.97 -10.15 -8.33
N ARG A 44 -1.88 -11.34 -7.72
CA ARG A 44 -1.69 -11.45 -6.27
C ARG A 44 -0.25 -11.09 -5.89
N VAL A 45 -0.08 -10.26 -4.87
CA VAL A 45 1.22 -9.83 -4.34
C VAL A 45 1.16 -9.80 -2.80
N ARG A 46 2.26 -10.13 -2.12
CA ARG A 46 2.37 -9.99 -0.67
C ARG A 46 3.49 -9.02 -0.32
N PHE A 47 3.32 -8.34 0.81
CA PHE A 47 4.33 -7.48 1.40
C PHE A 47 4.61 -7.92 2.82
N ALA A 48 5.89 -8.00 3.19
CA ALA A 48 6.35 -8.24 4.54
C ALA A 48 7.10 -7.00 5.06
N LEU A 49 6.65 -6.41 6.17
CA LEU A 49 7.26 -5.24 6.79
C LEU A 49 7.20 -5.38 8.31
N ASN A 50 8.33 -5.23 9.00
CA ASN A 50 8.42 -5.32 10.47
C ASN A 50 7.75 -6.58 11.06
N GLY A 51 7.88 -7.73 10.39
CA GLY A 51 7.27 -9.00 10.80
C GLY A 51 5.78 -9.13 10.50
N VAL A 52 5.14 -8.10 9.93
CA VAL A 52 3.75 -8.13 9.48
C VAL A 52 3.68 -8.50 8.00
N ILE A 53 2.77 -9.39 7.63
CA ILE A 53 2.55 -9.81 6.25
C ILE A 53 1.12 -9.47 5.83
N ALA A 54 0.96 -8.83 4.68
CA ALA A 54 -0.34 -8.60 4.06
C ALA A 54 -0.36 -9.09 2.61
N THR A 55 -1.51 -9.60 2.17
CA THR A 55 -1.75 -10.05 0.79
C THR A 55 -2.70 -9.09 0.09
N PHE A 56 -2.36 -8.71 -1.13
CA PHE A 56 -3.15 -7.83 -1.99
C PHE A 56 -3.31 -8.43 -3.39
N HIS A 57 -4.19 -7.82 -4.18
CA HIS A 57 -4.32 -8.07 -5.61
C HIS A 57 -4.14 -6.75 -6.36
N ARG A 58 -3.19 -6.69 -7.30
CA ARG A 58 -3.00 -5.50 -8.14
C ARG A 58 -4.29 -5.20 -8.91
N PRO A 59 -4.79 -3.95 -8.92
CA PRO A 59 -5.99 -3.60 -9.66
C PRO A 59 -5.89 -3.92 -11.15
N HIS A 60 -7.00 -4.37 -11.73
CA HIS A 60 -7.17 -4.58 -13.17
C HIS A 60 -8.67 -4.44 -13.53
N PRO A 61 -9.03 -3.75 -14.63
CA PRO A 61 -8.16 -3.09 -15.62
C PRO A 61 -7.64 -1.71 -15.20
N ALA A 62 -8.24 -1.09 -14.18
CA ALA A 62 -7.83 0.23 -13.68
C ALA A 62 -6.46 0.19 -12.98
N LYS A 63 -5.79 1.34 -12.88
CA LYS A 63 -4.50 1.49 -12.17
C LYS A 63 -4.68 1.97 -10.72
N GLU A 64 -5.83 2.55 -10.41
CA GLU A 64 -6.20 3.08 -9.11
C GLU A 64 -6.52 1.94 -8.14
N ALA A 65 -6.04 2.08 -6.90
CA ALA A 65 -6.42 1.20 -5.81
C ALA A 65 -7.90 1.42 -5.48
N LYS A 66 -8.65 0.32 -5.30
CA LYS A 66 -10.02 0.43 -4.80
C LYS A 66 -10.01 0.97 -3.36
N PRO A 67 -11.07 1.66 -2.90
CA PRO A 67 -11.12 2.21 -1.55
C PRO A 67 -10.80 1.20 -0.43
N TYR A 68 -11.21 -0.06 -0.58
CA TYR A 68 -10.87 -1.10 0.40
C TYR A 68 -9.37 -1.43 0.40
N GLN A 69 -8.69 -1.41 -0.74
CA GLN A 69 -7.24 -1.67 -0.81
C GLN A 69 -6.43 -0.57 -0.15
N VAL A 70 -6.92 0.68 -0.20
CA VAL A 70 -6.32 1.80 0.54
C VAL A 70 -6.49 1.60 2.05
N ARG A 71 -7.65 1.10 2.49
CA ARG A 71 -7.89 0.76 3.91
C ARG A 71 -7.02 -0.41 4.35
N ASP A 72 -6.92 -1.46 3.53
CA ASP A 72 -6.04 -2.62 3.81
C ASP A 72 -4.57 -2.18 3.89
N ALA A 73 -4.15 -1.25 3.02
CA ALA A 73 -2.81 -0.65 3.07
C ALA A 73 -2.59 0.14 4.37
N ARG A 74 -3.59 0.90 4.83
CA ARG A 74 -3.54 1.58 6.13
C ARG A 74 -3.37 0.57 7.27
N THR A 75 -4.22 -0.45 7.33
CA THR A 75 -4.17 -1.48 8.38
C THR A 75 -2.83 -2.23 8.36
N PHE A 76 -2.29 -2.54 7.18
CA PHE A 76 -0.96 -3.13 7.04
C PHE A 76 0.12 -2.24 7.67
N LEU A 77 0.11 -0.93 7.35
CA LEU A 77 1.07 0.03 7.89
C LEU A 77 0.92 0.23 9.40
N GLU A 78 -0.30 0.35 9.91
CA GLU A 78 -0.60 0.46 11.35
C GLU A 78 -0.08 -0.76 12.12
N ASN A 79 -0.37 -1.97 11.62
CA ASN A 79 0.11 -3.21 12.21
C ASN A 79 1.64 -3.31 12.17
N ALA A 80 2.26 -2.81 11.11
CA ALA A 80 3.72 -2.72 10.99
C ALA A 80 4.35 -1.61 11.86
N GLY A 81 3.55 -0.91 12.68
CA GLY A 81 4.00 0.16 13.58
C GLY A 81 4.29 1.49 12.89
N VAL A 82 3.87 1.67 11.64
CA VAL A 82 4.04 2.92 10.88
C VAL A 82 2.93 3.90 11.25
N LYS A 83 3.32 5.14 11.56
CA LYS A 83 2.42 6.27 11.82
C LYS A 83 2.58 7.31 10.69
N PRO A 84 1.51 8.07 10.35
CA PRO A 84 1.56 9.10 9.32
C PRO A 84 2.50 10.26 9.66
#